data_AF-A0A803L7L6-F1
#
_entry.id   AF-A0A803L7L6-F1
#
_cell.length_a   1.000
_cell.length_b   1.000
_cell.length_c   1.000
_cell.angle_alpha   90.00
_cell.angle_beta   90.00
_cell.angle_gamma   90.00
#
_symmetry.space_group_name_H-M   'P 1'
#
loop_
_entity.id
_entity.type
_entity.pdbx_description
1 polymer ?
#
loop_
_entity_poly.entity_id
_entity_poly.type
_entity_poly.pdbx_seq_one_letter_code
_entity_poly.pdbx_strand_id
1 'polypeptide(L)'
;MYLWYAYAKENGLDLVAVNPSFVVGAHGEYFKQVIGIVHINDVVAAHIMAMEDSKASRRLICSSAVAQWSDIVKMLKDKDPMYPFESKQVHNWKPDNKEGDDNPHSMDTSKMMQLGLAGFKSIPDMLDDCIRSFQEKGFL
;
A
#
# COMPACT_ATOMS: atom_id res chain seq x y z
N MET A 1 10.72 -11.01 -13.47
CA MET A 1 10.38 -9.57 -13.40
C MET A 1 11.17 -8.70 -14.40
N TYR A 2 12.27 -9.15 -15.02
CA TYR A 2 13.04 -8.33 -15.98
C TYR A 2 12.51 -8.32 -17.43
N LEU A 3 11.68 -9.30 -17.80
CA LEU A 3 11.29 -9.54 -19.19
C LEU A 3 10.49 -8.39 -19.82
N TRP A 4 9.56 -7.78 -19.07
CA TRP A 4 8.73 -6.71 -19.59
C TRP A 4 9.50 -5.39 -19.80
N TYR A 5 10.48 -5.10 -18.93
CA TYR A 5 11.34 -3.92 -19.09
C TYR A 5 12.28 -4.07 -20.29
N ALA A 6 12.86 -5.25 -20.45
CA ALA A 6 13.69 -5.56 -21.61
C ALA A 6 12.88 -5.41 -22.90
N TYR A 7 11.68 -6.00 -22.95
CA TYR A 7 10.78 -5.90 -24.08
C TYR A 7 10.40 -4.45 -24.42
N ALA A 8 10.03 -3.64 -23.43
CA ALA A 8 9.68 -2.24 -23.65
C ALA A 8 10.87 -1.45 -24.23
N LYS A 9 12.07 -1.68 -23.70
CA LYS A 9 13.30 -1.04 -24.19
C LYS A 9 13.64 -1.46 -25.62
N GLU A 10 13.53 -2.75 -25.94
CA GLU A 10 13.81 -3.30 -27.26
C GLU A 10 12.84 -2.80 -28.34
N ASN A 11 11.60 -2.48 -27.95
CA ASN A 11 10.55 -2.04 -28.87
C ASN A 11 10.28 -0.52 -28.83
N GLY A 12 11.11 0.25 -28.13
CA GLY A 12 10.96 1.72 -28.05
C GLY A 12 9.66 2.18 -27.38
N LEU A 13 9.10 1.38 -26.47
CA LEU A 13 7.89 1.72 -25.73
C LEU A 13 8.22 2.61 -24.54
N ASP A 14 7.47 3.71 -24.38
CA ASP A 14 7.51 4.53 -23.18
C ASP A 14 6.71 3.82 -22.07
N LEU A 15 7.43 3.27 -21.09
CA LEU A 15 6.86 2.44 -20.04
C LEU A 15 7.17 2.98 -18.65
N VAL A 16 6.10 3.31 -17.92
CA VAL A 16 6.11 3.66 -16.51
C VAL A 16 5.35 2.60 -15.71
N ALA A 17 5.93 2.17 -14.59
CA ALA A 17 5.30 1.22 -13.67
C ALA A 17 5.09 1.87 -12.30
N VAL A 18 3.83 1.95 -11.89
CA VAL A 18 3.44 2.32 -10.52
C VAL A 18 3.38 1.06 -9.68
N ASN A 19 4.13 1.04 -8.58
CA ASN A 19 4.21 -0.11 -7.67
C ASN A 19 3.50 0.30 -6.36
N PRO A 20 2.19 0.02 -6.21
CA PRO A 20 1.51 0.21 -4.94
C PRO A 20 2.05 -0.77 -3.90
N SER A 21 2.05 -0.37 -2.64
CA SER A 21 2.35 -1.23 -1.51
C SER A 21 1.12 -2.09 -1.15
N PHE A 22 0.68 -2.15 0.11
CA PHE A 22 -0.48 -2.95 0.47
C PHE A 22 -1.78 -2.25 0.07
N VAL A 23 -2.62 -2.95 -0.71
CA VAL A 23 -4.00 -2.57 -1.01
C VAL A 23 -4.90 -3.57 -0.29
N VAL A 24 -5.77 -3.07 0.58
CA VAL A 24 -6.51 -3.90 1.54
C VAL A 24 -7.55 -4.79 0.85
N GLY A 25 -7.57 -6.07 1.21
CA GLY A 25 -8.55 -7.10 0.82
C GLY A 25 -8.75 -8.12 1.95
N ALA A 26 -9.75 -9.01 1.83
CA ALA A 26 -10.16 -9.90 2.92
C ALA A 26 -9.13 -11.00 3.24
N HIS A 27 -8.66 -11.05 4.50
CA HIS A 27 -7.91 -12.17 5.08
C HIS A 27 -8.24 -12.29 6.58
N GLY A 28 -8.49 -13.51 7.06
CA GLY A 28 -8.87 -13.81 8.45
C GLY A 28 -7.70 -14.01 9.42
N GLU A 29 -6.48 -13.68 9.01
CA GLU A 29 -5.30 -13.68 9.86
C GLU A 29 -4.42 -12.48 9.49
N TYR A 30 -3.61 -11.98 10.43
CA TYR A 30 -2.64 -10.94 10.13
C TYR A 30 -1.21 -11.31 10.52
N PHE A 31 -0.25 -10.85 9.72
CA PHE A 31 1.14 -11.24 9.86
C PHE A 31 1.93 -10.29 10.77
N LYS A 32 2.94 -10.82 11.47
CA LYS A 32 3.96 -10.02 12.16
C LYS A 32 4.88 -9.37 11.12
N GLN A 33 4.45 -8.25 10.55
CA GLN A 33 5.16 -7.58 9.47
C GLN A 33 5.07 -6.04 9.57
N VAL A 34 6.14 -5.37 9.14
CA VAL A 34 6.08 -3.95 8.77
C VAL A 34 5.58 -3.88 7.33
N ILE A 35 4.54 -3.10 7.06
CA ILE A 35 3.99 -2.96 5.72
C ILE A 35 3.94 -1.50 5.29
N GLY A 36 4.24 -1.24 4.01
CA GLY A 36 3.82 -0.02 3.36
C GLY A 36 2.32 -0.08 3.06
N ILE A 37 1.61 1.02 3.29
CA ILE A 37 0.18 1.17 2.95
C ILE A 37 -0.04 2.44 2.14
N VAL A 38 -1.05 2.45 1.28
CA VAL A 38 -1.38 3.60 0.43
C VAL A 38 -2.88 3.71 0.19
N HIS A 39 -3.38 4.93 0.08
CA HIS A 39 -4.78 5.19 -0.19
C HIS A 39 -5.09 4.94 -1.67
N ILE A 40 -6.27 4.40 -1.98
CA ILE A 40 -6.63 4.11 -3.37
C ILE A 40 -6.65 5.36 -4.25
N ASN A 41 -7.10 6.51 -3.74
CA ASN A 41 -7.08 7.75 -4.52
C ASN A 41 -5.65 8.25 -4.80
N ASP A 42 -4.70 7.99 -3.90
CA ASP A 42 -3.29 8.35 -4.12
C ASP A 42 -2.67 7.43 -5.18
N VAL A 43 -3.07 6.16 -5.20
CA VAL A 43 -2.70 5.22 -6.28
C VAL A 43 -3.27 5.69 -7.61
N VAL A 44 -4.54 6.08 -7.67
CA VAL A 44 -5.16 6.61 -8.90
C VAL A 44 -4.45 7.88 -9.37
N ALA A 45 -4.21 8.83 -8.47
CA ALA A 45 -3.48 10.05 -8.78
C ALA A 45 -2.05 9.75 -9.30
N ALA A 46 -1.38 8.76 -8.70
CA ALA A 46 -0.06 8.33 -9.15
C ALA A 46 -0.08 7.74 -10.56
N HIS A 47 -1.12 6.98 -10.91
CA HIS A 47 -1.28 6.44 -12.27
C HIS A 47 -1.57 7.54 -13.28
N ILE A 48 -2.47 8.49 -12.96
CA ILE A 48 -2.76 9.63 -13.85
C ILE A 48 -1.48 10.43 -14.10
N MET A 49 -0.76 10.80 -13.05
CA MET A 49 0.52 11.50 -13.15
C MET A 49 1.55 10.75 -13.99
N ALA A 50 1.65 9.43 -13.82
CA ALA A 50 2.57 8.61 -14.58
C ALA A 50 2.24 8.57 -16.09
N MET A 51 0.97 8.76 -16.46
CA MET A 51 0.53 8.81 -17.85
C MET A 51 0.63 10.21 -18.46
N GLU A 52 0.43 11.26 -17.66
CA GLU A 52 0.32 12.65 -18.16
C GLU A 52 1.64 13.43 -18.12
N ASP A 53 2.52 13.17 -17.14
CA ASP A 53 3.81 13.88 -17.02
C ASP A 53 4.91 13.14 -17.77
N SER A 54 5.43 13.73 -18.85
CA SER A 54 6.54 13.19 -19.64
C SER A 54 7.86 13.03 -18.87
N LYS A 55 7.97 13.62 -17.67
CA LYS A 55 9.12 13.42 -16.77
C LYS A 55 9.01 12.11 -15.99
N ALA A 56 7.81 11.53 -15.88
CA ALA A 56 7.61 10.24 -15.25
C ALA A 56 8.40 9.18 -16.02
N SER A 57 9.17 8.37 -15.31
CA SER A 57 10.01 7.38 -15.97
C SER A 57 10.27 6.18 -15.07
N ARG A 58 10.37 5.01 -15.71
CA ARG A 58 10.75 3.75 -15.07
C ARG A 58 9.77 3.37 -13.96
N ARG A 59 10.25 3.22 -12.72
CA ARG A 59 9.47 2.73 -11.58
C ARG A 59 9.21 3.86 -10.61
N LEU A 60 7.95 3.99 -10.22
CA LEU A 60 7.47 4.87 -9.18
C LEU A 60 6.97 4.04 -8.01
N ILE A 61 7.50 4.30 -6.82
CA ILE A 61 7.02 3.71 -5.58
C ILE A 61 5.84 4.56 -5.09
N CYS A 62 4.69 3.93 -4.86
CA CYS A 62 3.48 4.59 -4.39
C CYS A 62 3.08 4.01 -3.02
N SER A 63 3.55 4.64 -1.95
CA SER A 63 3.32 4.22 -0.56
C SER A 63 3.32 5.46 0.35
N SER A 64 2.42 5.56 1.33
CA SER A 64 2.40 6.73 2.23
C SER A 64 3.44 6.60 3.34
N ALA A 65 3.13 5.79 4.35
CA ALA A 65 3.96 5.47 5.49
C ALA A 65 4.06 3.94 5.60
N VAL A 66 5.04 3.50 6.37
CA VAL A 66 5.12 2.13 6.83
C VAL A 66 4.56 2.04 8.24
N ALA A 67 3.89 0.94 8.57
CA ALA A 67 3.43 0.66 9.92
C ALA A 67 3.54 -0.84 10.22
N GLN A 68 3.70 -1.17 11.51
CA GLN A 68 3.50 -2.55 11.94
C GLN A 68 2.02 -2.91 11.75
N TRP A 69 1.76 -4.10 11.24
CA TRP A 69 0.38 -4.55 11.05
C TRP A 69 -0.41 -4.54 12.36
N SER A 70 0.23 -4.89 13.49
CA SER A 70 -0.37 -4.83 14.82
C SER A 70 -0.87 -3.44 15.19
N ASP A 71 -0.16 -2.39 14.76
CA ASP A 71 -0.54 -1.01 15.04
C ASP A 71 -1.78 -0.62 14.22
N ILE A 72 -1.87 -1.06 12.96
CA ILE A 72 -3.06 -0.88 12.11
C ILE A 72 -4.28 -1.57 12.73
N VAL A 73 -4.13 -2.84 13.15
CA VAL A 73 -5.22 -3.59 13.80
C VAL A 73 -5.64 -2.92 15.10
N LYS A 74 -4.68 -2.39 15.88
CA LYS A 74 -4.99 -1.63 17.09
C LYS A 74 -5.77 -0.36 16.79
N MET A 75 -5.35 0.43 15.79
CA MET A 75 -6.07 1.64 15.38
C MET A 75 -7.52 1.32 14.97
N LEU A 76 -7.73 0.23 14.22
CA LEU A 76 -9.06 -0.23 13.83
C LEU A 76 -9.92 -0.64 15.04
N LYS A 77 -9.36 -1.40 15.98
CA LYS A 77 -10.04 -1.82 17.23
C LYS A 77 -10.42 -0.65 18.11
N ASP A 78 -9.52 0.31 18.28
CA ASP A 78 -9.73 1.48 19.11
C ASP A 78 -10.83 2.38 18.52
N LYS A 79 -10.93 2.43 17.18
CA LYS A 79 -11.89 3.28 16.47
C LYS A 79 -13.30 2.69 16.41
N ASP A 80 -13.42 1.41 16.04
CA ASP A 80 -14.72 0.78 15.79
C ASP A 80 -14.86 -0.56 16.54
N PRO A 81 -14.84 -0.54 17.89
CA PRO A 81 -14.74 -1.74 18.72
C PRO A 81 -15.91 -2.74 18.57
N MET A 82 -16.98 -2.33 17.90
CA MET A 82 -18.13 -3.19 17.59
C MET A 82 -17.82 -4.25 16.53
N TYR A 83 -16.82 -4.04 15.67
CA TYR A 83 -16.47 -4.99 14.62
C TYR A 83 -15.59 -6.14 15.13
N PRO A 84 -15.81 -7.37 14.61
CA PRO A 84 -15.01 -8.52 14.98
C PRO A 84 -13.62 -8.44 14.32
N PHE A 85 -12.68 -7.78 14.97
CA PHE A 85 -11.31 -7.72 14.50
C PHE A 85 -10.51 -8.93 14.95
N GLU A 86 -9.71 -9.48 14.04
CA GLU A 86 -8.79 -10.56 14.34
C GLU A 86 -7.80 -10.15 15.44
N SER A 87 -7.55 -11.05 16.38
CA SER A 87 -6.57 -10.87 17.46
C SER A 87 -5.34 -11.75 17.29
N LYS A 88 -5.40 -12.70 16.36
CA LYS A 88 -4.35 -13.69 16.17
C LYS A 88 -3.34 -13.19 15.13
N GLN A 89 -2.21 -12.75 15.66
CA GLN A 89 -1.01 -12.50 14.86
C GLN A 89 -0.33 -13.83 14.51
N VAL A 90 -0.02 -14.04 13.24
CA VAL A 90 0.77 -15.19 12.77
C VAL A 90 2.16 -14.73 12.34
N HIS A 91 3.17 -15.59 12.54
CA HIS A 91 4.56 -15.20 12.32
C HIS A 91 4.92 -15.05 10.84
N ASN A 92 4.28 -15.77 9.91
CA ASN A 92 4.55 -15.64 8.47
C ASN A 92 3.49 -16.32 7.58
N TRP A 93 3.43 -15.92 6.31
CA TRP A 93 2.75 -16.67 5.25
C TRP A 93 3.43 -18.02 4.99
N LYS A 94 4.77 -18.06 5.08
CA LYS A 94 5.57 -19.26 4.84
C LYS A 94 5.64 -20.16 6.09
N PRO A 95 5.26 -21.45 6.00
CA PRO A 95 5.26 -22.39 7.14
C PRO A 95 6.65 -22.62 7.79
N ASP A 96 7.70 -22.38 7.04
CA ASP A 96 9.08 -22.81 7.28
C ASP A 96 9.97 -21.73 7.92
N ASN A 97 9.52 -20.47 7.98
CA ASN A 97 10.25 -19.37 8.64
C ASN A 97 9.56 -18.94 9.95
N LYS A 98 10.26 -19.14 11.07
CA LYS A 98 9.74 -18.82 12.42
C LYS A 98 9.86 -17.34 12.81
N GLU A 99 10.61 -16.55 12.05
CA GLU A 99 10.84 -15.13 12.30
C GLU A 99 10.02 -14.29 11.32
N GLY A 100 9.15 -13.41 11.82
CA GLY A 100 8.33 -12.52 10.99
C GLY A 100 9.15 -11.46 10.28
N ASP A 101 8.58 -10.83 9.26
CA ASP A 101 9.23 -9.76 8.48
C ASP A 101 8.96 -8.38 9.11
N ASP A 102 9.43 -8.18 10.34
CA ASP A 102 9.22 -6.97 11.14
C ASP A 102 10.41 -6.00 11.11
N ASN A 103 11.34 -6.19 10.17
CA ASN A 103 12.50 -5.35 10.03
C ASN A 103 12.07 -3.89 9.74
N PRO A 104 12.55 -2.91 10.54
CA PRO A 104 12.30 -1.51 10.28
C PRO A 104 12.82 -1.12 8.89
N HIS A 105 11.95 -0.57 8.05
CA HIS A 105 12.30 -0.09 6.73
C HIS A 105 11.49 1.16 6.39
N SER A 106 11.73 1.73 5.20
CA SER A 106 10.95 2.83 4.66
C SER A 106 10.79 2.67 3.16
N MET A 107 9.82 3.38 2.59
CA MET A 107 9.57 3.39 1.15
C MET A 107 9.99 4.74 0.58
N ASP A 108 10.93 4.75 -0.36
CA ASP A 108 11.38 5.98 -0.99
C ASP A 108 10.40 6.43 -2.07
N THR A 109 9.57 7.40 -1.74
CA THR A 109 8.61 8.03 -2.65
C THR A 109 9.08 9.38 -3.19
N SER A 110 10.37 9.71 -3.07
CA SER A 110 10.91 11.02 -3.47
C SER A 110 10.64 11.34 -4.95
N LYS A 111 10.65 10.32 -5.82
CA LYS A 111 10.30 10.49 -7.24
C LYS A 111 8.87 10.96 -7.46
N MET A 112 7.92 10.47 -6.67
CA MET A 112 6.52 10.92 -6.75
C MET A 112 6.40 12.39 -6.37
N MET A 113 7.11 12.79 -5.32
CA MET A 113 7.11 14.19 -4.85
C MET A 113 7.77 15.11 -5.88
N GLN A 114 8.85 14.68 -6.53
CA GLN A 114 9.51 15.42 -7.61
C GLN A 114 8.62 15.61 -8.85
N LEU A 115 7.69 14.68 -9.09
CA LEU A 115 6.68 14.77 -10.15
C LEU A 115 5.45 15.60 -9.74
N GLY A 116 5.43 16.16 -8.53
CA GLY A 116 4.39 17.09 -8.08
C GLY A 116 3.25 16.45 -7.29
N LEU A 117 3.40 15.23 -6.77
CA LEU A 117 2.41 14.66 -5.85
C LEU A 117 2.38 15.52 -4.59
N ALA A 118 1.20 16.08 -4.25
CA ALA A 118 1.05 17.00 -3.12
C ALA A 118 1.32 16.35 -1.75
N GLY A 119 1.22 15.03 -1.68
CA GLY A 119 1.39 14.24 -0.48
C GLY A 119 0.54 12.98 -0.55
N PHE A 120 0.75 12.09 0.40
CA PHE A 120 -0.11 10.94 0.60
C PHE A 120 -1.05 11.18 1.78
N LYS A 121 -2.21 10.54 1.73
CA LYS A 121 -3.14 10.52 2.86
C LYS A 121 -2.49 9.83 4.07
N SER A 122 -2.88 10.21 5.29
CA SER A 122 -2.36 9.58 6.51
C SER A 122 -3.02 8.22 6.75
N ILE A 123 -2.35 7.29 7.44
CA ILE A 123 -2.92 5.96 7.75
C ILE A 123 -4.29 6.10 8.45
N PRO A 124 -4.47 6.92 9.50
CA PRO A 124 -5.78 7.12 10.10
C PRO A 124 -6.85 7.54 9.09
N ASP A 125 -6.58 8.56 8.27
CA ASP A 125 -7.59 9.04 7.32
C ASP A 125 -7.92 7.99 6.25
N MET A 126 -6.98 7.10 5.90
CA MET A 126 -7.25 5.98 4.98
C MET A 126 -8.18 4.95 5.60
N LEU A 127 -7.92 4.56 6.85
CA LEU A 127 -8.74 3.59 7.56
C LEU A 127 -10.16 4.14 7.75
N ASP A 128 -10.27 5.42 8.10
CA ASP A 128 -11.54 6.13 8.26
C ASP A 128 -12.37 6.14 6.97
N ASP A 129 -11.75 6.50 5.86
CA ASP A 129 -12.41 6.47 4.55
C ASP A 129 -12.83 5.06 4.14
N CYS A 130 -12.00 4.06 4.44
CA CYS A 130 -12.30 2.66 4.13
C CYS A 130 -13.52 2.16 4.90
N ILE A 131 -13.55 2.34 6.23
CA ILE A 131 -14.66 1.91 7.08
C ILE A 131 -15.95 2.62 6.68
N ARG A 132 -15.91 3.95 6.51
CA ARG A 132 -17.07 4.74 6.12
C ARG A 132 -17.64 4.28 4.77
N SER A 133 -16.78 4.07 3.77
CA SER A 133 -17.19 3.56 2.45
C SER A 133 -17.85 2.18 2.52
N PHE A 134 -17.41 1.32 3.44
CA PHE A 134 -17.99 -0.01 3.62
C PHE A 134 -19.35 0.07 4.34
N GLN A 135 -19.47 0.91 5.38
CA GLN A 135 -20.73 1.16 6.09
C GLN A 135 -21.79 1.77 5.16
N GLU A 136 -21.44 2.80 4.39
CA GLU A 136 -22.35 3.47 3.45
C GLU A 136 -22.89 2.54 2.36
N LYS A 137 -22.11 1.50 2.00
CA LYS A 137 -22.49 0.51 1.00
C LYS A 137 -23.13 -0.75 1.59
N GLY A 138 -23.27 -0.82 2.92
CA GLY A 138 -23.84 -1.97 3.62
C GLY A 138 -22.96 -3.23 3.58
N PHE A 139 -21.64 -3.07 3.45
CA PHE A 139 -20.67 -4.16 3.55
C PHE A 139 -20.15 -4.37 4.98
N LEU A 140 -20.39 -3.40 5.87
CA LEU A 140 -20.14 -3.41 7.32
C LEU A 140 -21.34 -2.86 8.08
#